data_AF-A0A1B1N6F5-F1
#
_entry.id   AF-A0A1B1N6F5-F1
#
_cell.length_a   1.000
_cell.length_b   1.000
_cell.length_c   1.000
_cell.angle_alpha   90.00
_cell.angle_beta   90.00
_cell.angle_gamma   90.00
#
_symmetry.space_group_name_H-M   'P 1'
#
loop_
_entity.id
_entity.type
_entity.pdbx_description
1 polymer ?
#
loop_
_entity_poly.entity_id
_entity_poly.type
_entity_poly.pdbx_seq_one_letter_code
_entity_poly.pdbx_strand_id
1 'polypeptide(L)'
;MGTAEGTFYPVVDYGSYKLFRPYVHRDIQAYIDIMAEESRQAPASDGALTIGYQQITARAVAQELFIRNYPSSNRTPQIRSLFNLYKLYTFYGLPNTPLFNYDDKKIQPNASKGYQAVLTYRDPANSAYLTELAAFMKLVNANGGKLTAEVEQYRKTHFPIEL
;
A
#
# COMPACT_ATOMS: atom_id res chain seq x y z
N MET A 1 -4.32 2.93 21.93
CA MET A 1 -3.00 2.34 22.28
C MET A 1 -2.80 1.12 21.41
N GLY A 2 -1.62 0.95 20.81
CA GLY A 2 -1.27 -0.27 20.06
C GLY A 2 -0.47 -1.21 20.95
N THR A 3 -0.59 -2.52 20.71
CA THR A 3 0.20 -3.56 21.39
C THR A 3 1.01 -4.32 20.36
N ALA A 4 2.33 -4.36 20.55
CA ALA A 4 3.20 -5.30 19.87
C ALA A 4 4.14 -5.89 20.94
N GLU A 5 4.15 -7.22 21.07
CA GLU A 5 5.08 -7.96 21.94
C GLU A 5 5.17 -7.45 23.39
N GLY A 6 4.03 -7.13 24.02
CA GLY A 6 4.00 -6.64 25.40
C GLY A 6 4.42 -5.19 25.60
N THR A 7 4.71 -4.45 24.52
CA THR A 7 5.03 -3.02 24.57
C THR A 7 3.83 -2.17 24.14
N PHE A 8 3.54 -1.14 24.92
CA PHE A 8 2.52 -0.14 24.62
C PHE A 8 3.13 1.05 23.89
N TYR A 9 2.55 1.40 22.74
CA TYR A 9 2.91 2.63 22.04
C TYR A 9 1.70 3.56 21.87
N PRO A 10 1.89 4.88 22.04
CA PRO A 10 0.84 5.83 21.73
C PRO A 10 0.58 5.81 20.23
N VAL A 11 -0.68 5.59 19.86
CA VAL A 11 -1.17 5.77 18.49
C VAL A 11 -1.91 7.09 18.48
N VAL A 12 -1.45 8.02 17.66
CA VAL A 12 -2.13 9.31 17.49
C VAL A 12 -3.48 9.05 16.83
N ASP A 13 -4.56 9.49 17.48
CA ASP A 13 -5.90 9.48 16.89
C ASP A 13 -6.05 10.65 15.91
N TYR A 14 -5.61 10.44 14.68
CA TYR A 14 -5.79 11.41 13.60
C TYR A 14 -7.26 11.59 13.20
N GLY A 15 -8.15 10.68 13.59
CA GLY A 15 -9.59 10.84 13.43
C GLY A 15 -10.10 12.07 14.16
N SER A 16 -9.65 12.29 15.40
CA SER A 16 -9.98 13.50 16.17
C SER A 16 -9.51 14.79 15.48
N TYR A 17 -8.42 14.74 14.71
CA TYR A 17 -7.86 15.92 14.05
C TYR A 17 -8.67 16.37 12.83
N LYS A 18 -9.66 15.58 12.38
CA LYS A 18 -10.57 15.98 11.30
C LYS A 18 -11.34 17.26 11.62
N LEU A 19 -11.57 17.56 12.91
CA LEU A 19 -12.22 18.80 13.34
C LEU A 19 -11.43 20.06 12.95
N PHE A 20 -10.10 19.94 12.78
CA PHE A 20 -9.23 21.05 12.40
C PHE A 20 -9.10 21.24 10.88
N ARG A 21 -9.66 20.34 10.05
CA ARG A 21 -9.56 20.41 8.59
C ARG A 21 -9.93 21.79 8.02
N PRO A 22 -11.00 22.48 8.46
CA PRO A 22 -11.34 23.80 7.93
C PRO A 22 -10.31 24.90 8.21
N TYR A 23 -9.41 24.69 9.17
CA TYR A 23 -8.50 25.71 9.69
C TYR A 23 -7.04 25.50 9.27
N VAL A 24 -6.75 24.49 8.46
CA VAL A 24 -5.40 24.14 8.00
C VAL A 24 -5.29 24.17 6.49
N HIS A 25 -4.07 24.29 5.97
CA HIS A 25 -3.80 24.24 4.54
C HIS A 25 -4.22 22.91 3.91
N ARG A 26 -4.51 22.92 2.60
CA ARG A 26 -5.07 21.76 1.88
C ARG A 26 -4.17 20.53 1.92
N ASP A 27 -2.86 20.71 1.96
CA ASP A 27 -1.90 19.62 2.15
C ASP A 27 -2.09 18.99 3.53
N ILE A 28 -2.17 19.78 4.60
CA ILE A 28 -2.41 19.26 5.95
C ILE A 28 -3.78 18.59 6.07
N GLN A 29 -4.82 19.09 5.37
CA GLN A 29 -6.12 18.42 5.31
C GLN A 29 -5.99 17.01 4.71
N ALA A 30 -5.32 16.89 3.55
CA ALA A 30 -5.11 15.61 2.88
C ALA A 30 -4.24 14.65 3.72
N TYR A 31 -3.23 15.19 4.41
CA TYR A 31 -2.41 14.42 5.34
C TYR A 31 -3.22 13.87 6.51
N ILE A 32 -4.09 14.69 7.13
CA ILE A 32 -5.00 14.25 8.21
C ILE A 32 -5.91 13.14 7.70
N ASP A 33 -6.46 13.27 6.49
CA ASP A 33 -7.35 12.25 5.92
C ASP A 33 -6.65 10.90 5.71
N ILE A 34 -5.42 10.91 5.20
CA ILE A 34 -4.59 9.70 5.05
C ILE A 34 -4.30 9.09 6.43
N MET A 35 -3.77 9.89 7.36
CA MET A 35 -3.34 9.38 8.67
C MET A 35 -4.52 8.96 9.56
N ALA A 36 -5.69 9.56 9.38
CA ALA A 36 -6.92 9.12 10.05
C ALA A 36 -7.30 7.70 9.60
N GLU A 37 -7.10 7.37 8.32
CA GLU A 37 -7.37 6.03 7.81
C GLU A 37 -6.32 5.01 8.29
N GLU A 38 -5.04 5.40 8.37
CA GLU A 38 -3.97 4.56 8.94
C GLU A 38 -4.18 4.27 10.43
N SER A 39 -4.57 5.28 11.21
CA SER A 39 -4.80 5.15 12.66
C SER A 39 -6.09 4.40 12.99
N ARG A 40 -7.14 4.55 12.18
CA ARG A 40 -8.41 3.84 12.34
C ARG A 40 -8.25 2.34 12.14
N GLN A 41 -7.43 1.93 11.20
CA GLN A 41 -7.19 0.52 10.88
C GLN A 41 -5.75 0.35 10.39
N ALA A 42 -4.91 -0.19 11.27
CA ALA A 42 -3.53 -0.52 10.94
C ALA A 42 -3.51 -1.47 9.73
N PRO A 43 -2.63 -1.24 8.73
CA PRO A 43 -2.54 -2.08 7.54
C PRO A 43 -1.77 -3.38 7.77
N ALA A 44 -0.94 -3.42 8.81
CA ALA A 44 -0.14 -4.57 9.17
C ALA A 44 0.02 -4.68 10.69
N SER A 45 0.13 -5.92 11.18
CA SER A 45 0.42 -6.26 12.57
C SER A 45 1.14 -7.61 12.59
N ASP A 46 2.15 -7.75 13.44
CA ASP A 46 2.93 -8.99 13.60
C ASP A 46 3.33 -9.64 12.26
N GLY A 47 3.94 -8.85 11.37
CA GLY A 47 4.38 -9.32 10.05
C GLY A 47 3.26 -9.81 9.12
N ALA A 48 1.99 -9.53 9.41
CA ALA A 48 0.83 -9.90 8.61
C ALA A 48 0.05 -8.65 8.16
N LEU A 49 -0.48 -8.68 6.93
CA LEU A 49 -1.44 -7.70 6.46
C LEU A 49 -2.79 -7.92 7.14
N THR A 50 -3.36 -6.86 7.68
CA THR A 50 -4.63 -6.86 8.43
C THR A 50 -5.77 -6.22 7.62
N ILE A 51 -5.49 -5.72 6.43
CA ILE A 51 -6.47 -5.13 5.50
C ILE A 51 -6.43 -5.83 4.14
N GLY A 52 -7.53 -5.70 3.39
CA GLY A 52 -7.64 -6.31 2.06
C GLY A 52 -6.85 -5.57 0.98
N TYR A 53 -6.55 -6.27 -0.12
CA TYR A 53 -5.77 -5.72 -1.24
C TYR A 53 -6.44 -4.54 -1.98
N GLN A 54 -7.77 -4.45 -1.96
CA GLN A 54 -8.48 -3.26 -2.45
C GLN A 54 -8.24 -2.04 -1.55
N GLN A 55 -8.09 -2.24 -0.23
CA GLN A 55 -7.76 -1.16 0.70
C GLN A 55 -6.30 -0.75 0.55
N ILE A 56 -5.37 -1.71 0.40
CA ILE A 56 -3.95 -1.44 0.12
C ILE A 56 -3.81 -0.54 -1.11
N THR A 57 -4.43 -0.93 -2.22
CA THR A 57 -4.38 -0.14 -3.47
C THR A 57 -5.04 1.23 -3.34
N ALA A 58 -6.20 1.33 -2.68
CA ALA A 58 -6.87 2.61 -2.48
C ALA A 58 -6.03 3.59 -1.64
N ARG A 59 -5.39 3.09 -0.57
CA ARG A 59 -4.51 3.89 0.29
C ARG A 59 -3.22 4.29 -0.44
N ALA A 60 -2.61 3.38 -1.19
CA ALA A 60 -1.44 3.67 -2.03
C ALA A 60 -1.74 4.78 -3.06
N VAL A 61 -2.90 4.72 -3.73
CA VAL A 61 -3.33 5.77 -4.67
C VAL A 61 -3.53 7.11 -3.96
N ALA A 62 -4.13 7.13 -2.77
CA ALA A 62 -4.28 8.37 -1.99
C ALA A 62 -2.92 8.98 -1.61
N GLN A 63 -1.95 8.15 -1.22
CA GLN A 63 -0.60 8.57 -0.88
C GLN A 63 0.15 9.10 -2.12
N GLU A 64 0.05 8.42 -3.27
CA GLU A 64 0.60 8.89 -4.54
C GLU A 64 0.04 10.26 -4.93
N LEU A 65 -1.29 10.42 -4.85
CA LEU A 65 -1.97 11.68 -5.15
C LEU A 65 -1.49 12.81 -4.23
N PHE A 66 -1.29 12.54 -2.93
CA PHE A 66 -0.72 13.51 -2.01
C PHE A 66 0.67 13.95 -2.44
N ILE A 67 1.56 12.99 -2.73
CA ILE A 67 2.95 13.27 -3.12
C ILE A 67 2.99 14.10 -4.40
N ARG A 68 2.13 13.79 -5.36
CA ARG A 68 2.02 14.51 -6.64
C ARG A 68 1.49 15.92 -6.46
N ASN A 69 0.44 16.10 -5.66
CA ASN A 69 -0.24 17.38 -5.53
C ASN A 69 0.45 18.34 -4.56
N TYR A 70 1.24 17.83 -3.61
CA TYR A 70 1.87 18.63 -2.56
C TYR A 70 3.38 18.35 -2.42
N PRO A 71 4.19 18.40 -3.50
CA PRO A 71 5.59 17.99 -3.46
C PRO A 71 6.43 18.80 -2.44
N SER A 72 6.05 20.05 -2.16
CA SER A 72 6.74 20.96 -1.22
C SER A 72 6.18 20.93 0.21
N SER A 73 5.16 20.12 0.51
CA SER A 73 4.64 20.01 1.88
C SER A 73 5.70 19.40 2.80
N ASN A 74 5.76 19.88 4.04
CA ASN A 74 6.62 19.29 5.07
C ASN A 74 6.21 17.85 5.44
N ARG A 75 5.03 17.38 5.00
CA ARG A 75 4.55 16.00 5.20
C ARG A 75 4.89 15.05 4.07
N THR A 76 5.34 15.55 2.92
CA THR A 76 5.66 14.73 1.75
C THR A 76 6.72 13.66 1.99
N PRO A 77 7.81 13.92 2.73
CA PRO A 77 8.77 12.86 3.07
C PRO A 77 8.13 11.68 3.80
N GLN A 78 7.27 11.97 4.79
CA GLN A 78 6.58 10.94 5.56
C GLN A 78 5.58 10.14 4.71
N ILE A 79 4.78 10.81 3.88
CA ILE A 79 3.84 10.12 2.99
C ILE A 79 4.58 9.31 1.92
N ARG A 80 5.75 9.76 1.47
CA ARG A 80 6.61 8.98 0.55
C ARG A 80 7.10 7.69 1.21
N SER A 81 7.58 7.74 2.45
CA SER A 81 7.95 6.54 3.19
C SER A 81 6.76 5.59 3.36
N LEU A 82 5.58 6.12 3.69
CA LEU A 82 4.35 5.32 3.77
C LEU A 82 4.00 4.69 2.41
N PHE A 83 4.10 5.44 1.32
CA PHE A 83 3.85 4.94 -0.03
C PHE A 83 4.80 3.81 -0.43
N ASN A 84 6.09 3.93 -0.11
CA ASN A 84 7.07 2.86 -0.35
C ASN A 84 6.71 1.58 0.43
N LEU A 85 6.24 1.73 1.67
CA LEU A 85 5.75 0.60 2.47
C LEU A 85 4.50 -0.05 1.85
N TYR A 86 3.58 0.74 1.29
CA TYR A 86 2.43 0.21 0.55
C TYR A 86 2.83 -0.45 -0.79
N LYS A 87 3.90 0.02 -1.46
CA LYS A 87 4.49 -0.71 -2.61
C LYS A 87 5.05 -2.07 -2.16
N LEU A 88 5.76 -2.14 -1.03
CA LEU A 88 6.21 -3.41 -0.45
C LEU A 88 5.03 -4.36 -0.19
N TYR A 89 3.98 -3.89 0.49
CA TYR A 89 2.76 -4.67 0.73
C TYR A 89 2.13 -5.17 -0.57
N THR A 90 2.14 -4.33 -1.61
CA THR A 90 1.54 -4.63 -2.90
C THR A 90 2.29 -5.74 -3.65
N PHE A 91 3.60 -5.60 -3.78
CA PHE A 91 4.40 -6.42 -4.70
C PHE A 91 5.09 -7.60 -4.01
N TYR A 92 5.25 -7.56 -2.68
CA TYR A 92 5.89 -8.61 -1.90
C TYR A 92 4.96 -9.23 -0.86
N GLY A 93 4.09 -8.43 -0.26
CA GLY A 93 3.37 -8.81 0.96
C GLY A 93 4.28 -8.72 2.19
N LEU A 94 3.97 -9.52 3.21
CA LEU A 94 4.73 -9.58 4.45
C LEU A 94 5.05 -11.03 4.85
N PRO A 95 5.98 -11.30 5.78
CA PRO A 95 6.39 -12.67 6.11
C PRO A 95 5.24 -13.62 6.46
N ASN A 96 4.25 -13.16 7.23
CA ASN A 96 3.11 -13.97 7.66
C ASN A 96 1.93 -13.91 6.66
N THR A 97 1.96 -12.98 5.70
CA THR A 97 0.99 -12.88 4.60
C THR A 97 1.73 -12.56 3.30
N PRO A 98 2.54 -13.49 2.78
CA PRO A 98 3.34 -13.25 1.59
C PRO A 98 2.40 -13.16 0.39
N LEU A 99 2.73 -12.32 -0.60
CA LEU A 99 1.92 -12.20 -1.82
C LEU A 99 1.86 -13.53 -2.60
N PHE A 100 2.94 -14.31 -2.55
CA PHE A 100 3.01 -15.64 -3.15
C PHE A 100 3.19 -16.68 -2.06
N ASN A 101 2.45 -17.78 -2.15
CA ASN A 101 2.56 -18.90 -1.23
C ASN A 101 3.98 -19.47 -1.25
N TYR A 102 4.51 -19.84 -0.07
CA TYR A 102 5.86 -20.38 0.05
C TYR A 102 6.05 -21.72 -0.66
N ASP A 103 5.03 -22.57 -0.67
CA ASP A 103 5.08 -23.95 -1.15
C ASP A 103 4.96 -24.01 -2.69
N ASP A 104 3.84 -23.54 -3.24
CA ASP A 104 3.53 -23.69 -4.65
C ASP A 104 3.84 -22.45 -5.50
N LYS A 105 4.35 -21.39 -4.85
CA LYS A 105 4.69 -20.10 -5.44
C LYS A 105 3.52 -19.40 -6.13
N LYS A 106 2.27 -19.81 -5.89
CA LYS A 106 1.10 -19.14 -6.48
C LYS A 106 0.77 -17.85 -5.74
N ILE A 107 0.30 -16.85 -6.48
CA ILE A 107 -0.25 -15.63 -5.90
C ILE A 107 -1.43 -15.97 -4.99
N GLN A 108 -1.53 -15.28 -3.86
CA GLN A 108 -2.65 -15.49 -2.95
C GLN A 108 -3.99 -15.20 -3.67
N PRO A 109 -5.01 -16.08 -3.56
CA PRO A 109 -6.26 -15.91 -4.29
C PRO A 109 -6.99 -14.59 -3.98
N ASN A 110 -6.93 -14.13 -2.72
CA ASN A 110 -7.49 -12.84 -2.31
C ASN A 110 -6.73 -11.64 -2.91
N ALA A 111 -5.41 -11.74 -3.09
CA ALA A 111 -4.59 -10.74 -3.78
C ALA A 111 -4.96 -10.63 -5.25
N SER A 112 -4.97 -11.77 -5.95
CA SER A 112 -5.34 -11.83 -7.36
C SER A 112 -6.74 -11.24 -7.60
N LYS A 113 -7.75 -11.66 -6.82
CA LYS A 113 -9.12 -11.11 -6.90
C LYS A 113 -9.16 -9.62 -6.58
N GLY A 114 -8.45 -9.19 -5.53
CA GLY A 114 -8.44 -7.79 -5.10
C GLY A 114 -7.84 -6.86 -6.14
N TYR A 115 -6.67 -7.21 -6.69
CA TYR A 115 -6.02 -6.44 -7.74
C TYR A 115 -6.80 -6.43 -9.04
N GLN A 116 -7.35 -7.57 -9.46
CA GLN A 116 -8.21 -7.63 -10.65
C GLN A 116 -9.43 -6.72 -10.53
N ALA A 117 -10.09 -6.70 -9.35
CA ALA A 117 -11.21 -5.80 -9.12
C ALA A 117 -10.79 -4.33 -9.25
N VAL A 118 -9.66 -3.94 -8.65
CA VAL A 118 -9.14 -2.56 -8.73
C VAL A 118 -8.86 -2.16 -10.17
N LEU A 119 -8.19 -3.01 -10.93
CA LEU A 119 -7.83 -2.77 -12.33
C LEU A 119 -9.05 -2.79 -13.28
N THR A 120 -10.18 -3.33 -12.84
CA THR A 120 -11.44 -3.31 -13.60
C THR A 120 -12.20 -2.00 -13.39
N TYR A 121 -12.22 -1.47 -12.17
CA TYR A 121 -13.03 -0.29 -11.81
C TYR A 121 -12.25 1.03 -11.81
N ARG A 122 -10.92 0.99 -11.91
CA ARG A 122 -10.07 2.18 -11.96
C ARG A 122 -9.23 2.15 -13.22
N ASP A 123 -9.18 3.30 -13.89
CA ASP A 123 -8.29 3.49 -15.03
C ASP A 123 -6.82 3.58 -14.55
N PRO A 124 -5.95 2.63 -14.92
CA PRO A 124 -4.55 2.65 -14.53
C PRO A 124 -3.80 3.89 -15.03
N ALA A 125 -4.23 4.53 -16.12
CA ALA A 125 -3.53 5.67 -16.70
C ALA A 125 -3.50 6.90 -15.78
N ASN A 126 -4.38 6.96 -14.77
CA ASN A 126 -4.46 8.07 -13.83
C ASN A 126 -3.48 7.98 -12.65
N SER A 127 -2.75 6.87 -12.52
CA SER A 127 -1.87 6.54 -11.40
C SER A 127 -0.67 5.73 -11.87
N ALA A 128 0.55 6.19 -11.59
CA ALA A 128 1.75 5.44 -11.94
C ALA A 128 1.78 4.12 -11.16
N TYR A 129 1.36 4.13 -9.89
CA TYR A 129 1.16 2.94 -9.08
C TYR A 129 0.19 1.93 -9.72
N LEU A 130 -0.97 2.35 -10.21
CA LEU A 130 -1.92 1.43 -10.86
C LEU A 130 -1.38 0.93 -12.19
N THR A 131 -0.63 1.74 -12.93
CA THR A 131 0.06 1.30 -14.15
C THR A 131 1.10 0.22 -13.85
N GLU A 132 1.92 0.41 -12.81
CA GLU A 132 2.87 -0.59 -12.31
C GLU A 132 2.15 -1.88 -11.87
N LEU A 133 1.05 -1.76 -11.13
CA LEU A 133 0.21 -2.89 -10.72
C LEU A 133 -0.35 -3.66 -11.91
N ALA A 134 -0.84 -2.95 -12.93
CA ALA A 134 -1.38 -3.57 -14.14
C ALA A 134 -0.29 -4.36 -14.90
N ALA A 135 0.90 -3.76 -15.04
CA ALA A 135 2.04 -4.41 -15.69
C ALA A 135 2.49 -5.67 -14.92
N PHE A 136 2.60 -5.56 -13.60
CA PHE A 136 2.94 -6.67 -12.72
C PHE A 136 1.90 -7.80 -12.80
N MET A 137 0.60 -7.49 -12.69
CA MET A 137 -0.47 -8.49 -12.77
C MET A 137 -0.53 -9.17 -14.15
N LYS A 138 -0.28 -8.43 -15.23
CA LYS A 138 -0.17 -9.00 -16.57
C LYS A 138 0.96 -10.04 -16.64
N LEU A 139 2.14 -9.72 -16.10
CA LEU A 139 3.28 -10.63 -16.07
C LEU A 139 3.01 -11.87 -15.23
N VAL A 140 2.45 -11.70 -14.03
CA VAL A 140 2.09 -12.80 -13.11
C VAL A 140 1.09 -13.74 -13.78
N ASN A 141 0.06 -13.21 -14.44
CA ASN A 141 -0.94 -14.01 -15.15
C ASN A 141 -0.35 -14.77 -16.34
N ALA A 142 0.53 -14.13 -17.11
CA ALA A 142 1.25 -14.79 -18.21
C ALA A 142 2.15 -15.95 -17.71
N ASN A 143 2.63 -15.85 -16.47
CA ASN A 143 3.42 -16.88 -15.79
C ASN A 143 2.56 -17.87 -14.96
N GLY A 144 1.27 -18.02 -15.30
CA GLY A 144 0.39 -19.00 -14.65
C GLY A 144 0.07 -18.68 -13.18
N GLY A 145 0.16 -17.40 -12.79
CA GLY A 145 -0.09 -16.94 -11.43
C GLY A 145 1.03 -17.28 -10.45
N LYS A 146 2.24 -17.57 -10.91
CA LYS A 146 3.36 -18.04 -10.08
C LYS A 146 4.51 -17.05 -10.00
N LEU A 147 5.23 -17.08 -8.87
CA LEU A 147 6.52 -16.41 -8.70
C LEU A 147 7.62 -17.20 -9.41
N THR A 148 7.67 -17.09 -10.75
CA THR A 148 8.75 -17.63 -11.56
C THR A 148 10.01 -16.76 -11.43
N ALA A 149 11.14 -17.23 -11.97
CA ALA A 149 12.37 -16.43 -12.01
C ALA A 149 12.17 -15.10 -12.76
N GLU A 150 11.35 -15.07 -13.81
CA GLU A 150 11.01 -13.86 -14.56
C GLU A 150 10.22 -12.87 -13.70
N VAL A 151 9.18 -13.34 -13.00
CA VAL A 151 8.37 -12.50 -12.10
C VAL A 151 9.22 -11.97 -10.94
N GLU A 152 10.08 -12.80 -10.36
CA GLU A 152 10.98 -12.39 -9.29
C GLU A 152 12.00 -11.34 -9.75
N GLN A 153 12.59 -11.54 -10.92
CA GLN A 153 13.54 -10.59 -11.50
C GLN A 153 12.87 -9.25 -11.81
N TYR A 154 11.68 -9.29 -12.42
CA TYR A 154 10.88 -8.09 -12.67
C TYR A 154 10.62 -7.32 -11.37
N ARG A 155 10.21 -8.04 -10.32
CA ARG A 155 9.93 -7.45 -9.03
C ARG A 155 11.16 -6.77 -8.42
N LYS A 156 12.33 -7.43 -8.43
CA LYS A 156 13.59 -6.87 -7.93
C LYS A 156 14.05 -5.64 -8.70
N THR A 157 13.85 -5.62 -10.02
CA THR A 157 14.28 -4.52 -10.88
C THR A 157 13.36 -3.31 -10.76
N HIS A 158 12.04 -3.52 -10.71
CA HIS A 158 11.07 -2.42 -10.73
C HIS A 158 10.63 -1.96 -9.33
N PHE A 159 10.71 -2.83 -8.34
CA PHE A 159 10.24 -2.58 -6.98
C PHE A 159 11.31 -2.97 -5.95
N PRO A 160 12.55 -2.43 -6.04
CA PRO A 160 13.60 -2.78 -5.09
C PRO A 160 13.13 -2.51 -3.65
N ILE A 161 13.41 -3.45 -2.74
CA ILE A 161 13.14 -3.25 -1.32
C ILE A 161 14.23 -2.31 -0.78
N GLU A 162 13.85 -1.07 -0.52
CA GLU A 162 14.65 -0.11 0.23
C GLU A 162 14.36 -0.33 1.72
N LEU A 163 15.24 -1.08 2.41
CA LEU A 163 15.22 -1.26 3.87
C LEU A 163 16.01 -0.13 4.55
#